data_AF-A0A7S0CCX5-F1
#
_entry.id   AF-A0A7S0CCX5-F1
#
_cell.length_a   1.000
_cell.length_b   1.000
_cell.length_c   1.000
_cell.angle_alpha   90.00
_cell.angle_beta   90.00
_cell.angle_gamma   90.00
#
_symmetry.space_group_name_H-M   'P 1'
#
loop_
_entity.id
_entity.type
_entity.pdbx_description
1 polymer ?
#
loop_
_entity_poly.entity_id
_entity_poly.type
_entity_poly.pdbx_seq_one_letter_code
_entity_poly.pdbx_strand_id
1 'polypeptide(L)'
;NPSRANFSTLLVECWSLPLGSGFMLARGIMFSLISLFYIGRVDSPLFASGIGQIGNIDIDKYPSSFRRDIILHEAHRHPYMELMGTMYMMKLRHGVSFASRAGSCWRLIFVSALMPWMRRYRVMTRNLSVRKLQN
;
A
#
# COMPACT_ATOMS: atom_id res chain seq x y z
N ASN A 1 49.64 12.56 -35.51
CA ASN A 1 50.19 13.65 -34.66
C ASN A 1 49.68 13.53 -33.23
N PRO A 2 50.49 12.99 -32.31
CA PRO A 2 50.10 12.76 -30.91
C PRO A 2 49.70 14.04 -30.17
N SER A 3 50.27 15.19 -30.55
CA SER A 3 49.96 16.50 -29.97
C SER A 3 48.51 16.95 -30.19
N ARG A 4 47.90 16.64 -31.34
CA ARG A 4 46.48 16.99 -31.61
C ARG A 4 45.53 16.11 -30.81
N ALA A 5 45.87 14.83 -30.64
CA ALA A 5 45.09 13.90 -29.83
C ALA A 5 45.09 14.33 -28.35
N ASN A 6 46.26 14.70 -27.80
CA ASN A 6 46.36 15.19 -26.42
C ASN A 6 45.57 16.48 -26.19
N PHE A 7 45.57 17.41 -27.15
CA PHE A 7 44.80 18.64 -27.07
C PHE A 7 43.29 18.39 -27.10
N SER A 8 42.81 17.48 -27.95
CA SER A 8 41.39 17.10 -27.96
C SER A 8 40.94 16.43 -26.66
N THR A 9 41.78 15.60 -26.05
CA THR A 9 41.46 14.96 -24.76
C THR A 9 41.34 16.00 -23.64
N LEU A 10 42.28 16.96 -23.58
CA LEU A 10 42.24 18.06 -22.62
C LEU A 10 40.97 18.93 -22.76
N LEU A 11 40.55 19.21 -24.00
CA LEU A 11 39.31 19.94 -24.24
C LEU A 11 38.08 19.18 -23.75
N VAL A 12 38.02 17.86 -23.97
CA VAL A 12 36.92 17.01 -23.49
C VAL A 12 36.88 16.94 -21.97
N GLU A 13 38.05 16.85 -21.32
CA GLU A 13 38.16 16.87 -19.85
C GLU A 13 37.70 18.21 -19.29
N CYS A 14 38.15 19.34 -19.86
CA CYS A 14 37.73 20.67 -19.43
C CYS A 14 36.23 20.92 -19.68
N TRP A 15 35.65 20.32 -20.73
CA TRP A 15 34.21 20.43 -21.03
C TRP A 15 33.33 19.68 -20.02
N SER A 16 33.87 18.63 -19.38
CA SER A 16 33.14 17.87 -18.37
C SER A 16 32.87 18.66 -17.08
N LEU A 17 33.75 19.62 -16.74
CA LEU A 17 33.62 20.45 -15.53
C LEU A 17 32.39 21.37 -15.52
N PRO A 18 32.15 22.22 -16.54
CA PRO A 18 30.96 23.08 -16.59
C PRO A 18 29.67 22.27 -16.78
N LEU A 19 29.71 21.16 -17.52
CA LEU A 19 28.55 20.27 -17.65
C LEU A 19 28.17 19.63 -16.31
N GLY A 20 29.17 19.14 -15.57
CA GLY A 20 28.96 18.55 -14.26
C GLY A 20 28.45 19.57 -13.24
N SER A 21 29.06 20.76 -13.18
CA SER A 21 28.62 21.82 -12.27
C SER A 21 27.22 22.33 -12.60
N GLY A 22 26.90 22.51 -13.89
CA GLY A 22 25.57 22.92 -14.34
C GLY A 22 24.49 21.90 -13.97
N PHE A 23 24.76 20.60 -14.15
CA PHE A 23 23.82 19.55 -13.76
C PHE A 23 23.59 19.51 -12.24
N MET A 24 24.64 19.68 -11.43
CA MET A 24 24.51 19.73 -9.97
C MET A 24 23.71 20.93 -9.49
N LEU A 25 23.91 22.10 -10.10
CA LEU A 25 23.13 23.30 -9.79
C LEU A 25 21.65 23.14 -10.15
N ALA A 26 21.35 22.65 -11.36
CA ALA A 26 19.97 22.39 -11.79
C ALA A 26 19.27 21.39 -10.85
N ARG A 27 19.99 20.34 -10.42
CA ARG A 27 19.48 19.36 -9.46
C ARG A 27 19.25 19.96 -8.07
N GLY A 28 20.15 20.84 -7.61
CA GLY A 28 19.99 21.57 -6.35
C GLY A 28 18.72 22.41 -6.33
N ILE A 29 18.46 23.17 -7.40
CA ILE A 29 17.24 23.98 -7.54
C ILE A 29 15.99 23.09 -7.51
N MET A 30 16.00 21.98 -8.26
CA MET A 30 14.88 21.03 -8.25
C MET A 30 14.60 20.47 -6.86
N PHE A 31 15.64 20.08 -6.10
CA PHE A 31 15.46 19.60 -4.74
C PHE A 31 14.89 20.67 -3.80
N SER A 32 15.36 21.92 -3.90
CA SER A 32 14.81 23.03 -3.12
C SER A 32 13.32 23.26 -3.42
N LEU A 33 12.93 23.23 -4.69
CA LEU A 33 11.54 23.38 -5.10
C LEU A 33 10.67 22.21 -4.61
N ILE A 34 11.11 20.97 -4.80
CA ILE A 34 10.38 19.78 -4.33
C ILE A 34 10.21 19.85 -2.81
N SER A 35 11.25 20.19 -2.07
CA SER A 35 11.18 20.32 -0.60
C SER A 35 10.16 21.37 -0.16
N LEU A 36 10.16 22.55 -0.80
CA LEU A 36 9.19 23.61 -0.51
C LEU A 36 7.74 23.19 -0.80
N PHE A 37 7.49 22.51 -1.92
CA PHE A 37 6.13 22.06 -2.25
C PHE A 37 5.67 20.87 -1.40
N TYR A 38 6.58 20.00 -0.97
CA TYR A 38 6.24 18.78 -0.24
C TYR A 38 6.19 18.95 1.29
N ILE A 39 6.68 20.06 1.85
CA ILE A 39 6.67 20.29 3.31
C ILE A 39 5.26 20.28 3.92
N GLY A 40 4.23 20.61 3.13
CA GLY A 40 2.83 20.60 3.55
C GLY A 40 2.13 19.25 3.38
N ARG A 41 2.77 18.26 2.74
CA ARG A 41 2.16 16.97 2.44
C ARG A 41 2.58 15.92 3.46
N VAL A 42 1.58 15.34 4.12
CA VAL A 42 1.75 14.38 5.22
C VAL A 42 1.95 12.94 4.73
N ASP A 43 1.46 12.63 3.53
CA ASP A 43 1.35 11.25 3.06
C ASP A 43 2.65 10.66 2.49
N SER A 44 3.61 11.52 2.13
CA SER A 44 4.81 11.12 1.37
C SER A 44 6.08 11.43 2.15
N PRO A 45 7.02 10.48 2.29
CA PRO A 45 8.32 10.75 2.88
C PRO A 45 9.11 11.73 2.00
N LEU A 46 9.76 12.70 2.64
CA LEU A 46 10.60 13.68 1.97
C LEU A 46 11.96 13.08 1.62
N PHE A 47 12.47 12.18 2.47
CA PHE A 47 13.76 11.52 2.28
C PHE A 47 13.59 10.10 1.74
N ALA A 48 14.59 9.62 1.01
CA ALA A 48 14.65 8.21 0.61
C ALA A 48 14.90 7.31 1.84
N SER A 49 14.53 6.04 1.72
CA SER A 49 14.73 5.05 2.78
C SER A 49 16.20 4.98 3.24
N GLY A 50 16.44 5.21 4.53
CA GLY A 50 17.77 5.19 5.15
C GLY A 50 18.49 6.55 5.20
N ILE A 51 17.90 7.61 4.65
CA ILE A 51 18.41 8.99 4.74
C ILE A 51 17.60 9.75 5.81
N GLY A 52 18.28 10.52 6.66
CA GLY A 52 17.64 11.26 7.76
C GLY A 52 17.53 10.47 9.07
N GLN A 53 18.26 9.36 9.19
CA GLN A 53 18.48 8.62 10.43
C GLN A 53 19.79 9.06 11.07
N ILE A 54 19.71 9.87 12.12
CA ILE A 54 20.87 10.24 12.94
C ILE A 54 20.82 9.39 14.21
N GLY A 55 21.55 8.28 14.21
CA GLY A 55 21.50 7.29 15.29
C GLY A 55 20.09 6.70 15.43
N ASN A 56 19.47 6.91 16.60
CA ASN A 56 18.11 6.43 16.88
C ASN A 56 17.01 7.47 16.56
N ILE A 57 17.35 8.60 15.96
CA ILE A 57 16.41 9.69 15.68
C ILE A 57 16.13 9.75 14.18
N ASP A 58 14.88 9.44 13.81
CA ASP A 58 14.34 9.67 12.47
C ASP A 58 13.89 11.15 12.35
N ILE A 59 14.47 11.90 11.43
CA ILE A 59 14.12 13.30 11.17
C ILE A 59 12.72 13.41 10.54
N ASP A 60 12.32 12.45 9.70
CA ASP A 60 11.04 12.44 8.98
C ASP A 60 10.10 11.34 9.49
N LYS A 61 9.63 11.50 10.74
CA LYS A 61 8.76 10.51 11.40
C LYS A 61 7.28 10.65 11.01
N TYR A 62 6.87 11.81 10.51
CA TYR A 62 5.47 12.18 10.38
C TYR A 62 4.65 11.28 9.43
N PRO A 63 5.14 10.93 8.23
CA PRO A 63 4.42 10.02 7.32
C PRO A 63 4.21 8.61 7.90
N SER A 64 5.19 8.13 8.67
CA SER A 64 5.10 6.83 9.34
C SER A 64 4.03 6.81 10.43
N SER A 65 3.91 7.89 11.19
CA SER A 65 2.88 8.05 12.23
C SER A 65 1.50 8.20 11.60
N PHE A 66 1.37 9.01 10.55
CA PHE A 66 0.12 9.18 9.83
C PHE A 66 -0.39 7.87 9.21
N ARG A 67 0.49 7.09 8.60
CA ARG A 67 0.13 5.77 8.06
C ARG A 67 -0.33 4.80 9.14
N ARG A 68 0.33 4.81 10.31
CA ARG A 68 -0.11 3.99 11.46
C ARG A 68 -1.50 4.39 11.91
N ASP A 69 -1.79 5.68 11.93
CA ASP A 69 -3.10 6.20 12.31
C ASP A 69 -4.22 5.78 11.33
N ILE A 70 -3.96 5.86 10.02
CA ILE A 70 -4.90 5.35 9.00
C ILE A 70 -5.19 3.86 9.22
N ILE A 71 -4.13 3.05 9.41
CA ILE A 71 -4.30 1.60 9.62
C ILE A 71 -5.07 1.31 10.90
N LEU A 72 -4.81 2.07 11.97
CA LEU A 72 -5.53 1.95 13.23
C LEU A 72 -7.02 2.29 13.03
N HIS A 73 -7.30 3.40 12.33
CA HIS A 73 -8.66 3.80 12.01
C HIS A 73 -9.40 2.75 11.16
N GLU A 74 -8.75 2.22 10.14
CA GLU A 74 -9.30 1.19 9.27
C GLU A 74 -9.54 -0.13 10.03
N ALA A 75 -8.62 -0.52 10.92
CA ALA A 75 -8.76 -1.71 11.74
C ALA A 75 -9.94 -1.61 12.72
N HIS A 76 -10.19 -0.43 13.29
CA HIS A 76 -11.30 -0.22 14.22
C HIS A 76 -12.65 0.04 13.54
N ARG A 77 -12.66 0.71 12.39
CA ARG A 77 -13.88 1.12 11.68
C ARG A 77 -13.80 0.80 10.20
N HIS A 78 -13.85 -0.48 9.89
CA HIS A 78 -13.91 -0.91 8.50
C HIS A 78 -15.38 -0.90 8.02
N PRO A 79 -15.73 -0.15 6.95
CA PRO A 79 -17.12 0.03 6.52
C PRO A 79 -17.82 -1.28 6.15
N TYR A 80 -17.08 -2.25 5.60
CA TYR A 80 -17.62 -3.59 5.31
C TYR A 80 -17.99 -4.37 6.57
N MET A 81 -17.20 -4.24 7.65
CA MET A 81 -17.49 -4.93 8.91
C MET A 81 -18.71 -4.34 9.59
N GLU A 82 -18.88 -3.02 9.54
CA GLU A 82 -20.08 -2.34 10.02
C GLU A 82 -21.33 -2.81 9.26
N LEU A 83 -21.27 -2.85 7.94
CA LEU A 83 -22.37 -3.32 7.10
C LEU A 83 -22.73 -4.79 7.38
N MET A 84 -21.73 -5.65 7.53
CA MET A 84 -21.95 -7.06 7.92
C MET A 84 -22.60 -7.14 9.31
N GLY A 85 -22.12 -6.36 10.28
CA GLY A 85 -22.72 -6.25 11.60
C GLY A 85 -24.19 -5.85 11.55
N THR A 86 -24.52 -4.80 10.79
CA THR A 86 -25.92 -4.37 10.59
C THR A 86 -26.76 -5.45 9.93
N MET A 87 -26.21 -6.16 8.93
CA MET A 87 -26.90 -7.26 8.26
C MET A 87 -27.21 -8.41 9.23
N TYR A 88 -26.30 -8.74 10.14
CA TYR A 88 -26.54 -9.74 11.20
C TYR A 88 -27.60 -9.26 12.20
N MET A 89 -27.59 -7.98 12.58
CA MET A 89 -28.63 -7.41 13.44
C MET A 89 -30.01 -7.45 12.78
N MET A 90 -30.09 -7.16 11.47
CA MET A 90 -31.33 -7.31 10.69
C MET A 90 -31.82 -8.75 10.63
N LYS A 91 -30.91 -9.73 10.53
CA LYS A 91 -31.24 -11.15 10.61
C LYS A 91 -31.86 -11.52 11.96
N LEU A 92 -31.33 -10.99 13.07
CA LEU A 92 -31.90 -11.21 14.41
C LEU A 92 -33.29 -10.57 14.54
N ARG A 93 -33.48 -9.36 14.00
CA ARG A 93 -34.76 -8.64 14.04
C ARG A 93 -35.86 -9.30 13.23
N HIS A 94 -35.56 -9.74 12.01
CA HIS A 94 -36.54 -10.23 11.04
C HIS A 94 -36.62 -11.77 10.97
N GLY A 95 -35.73 -12.47 11.69
CA GLY A 95 -35.75 -13.93 11.84
C GLY A 95 -35.81 -14.68 10.51
N VAL A 96 -36.86 -15.48 10.34
CA VAL A 96 -37.03 -16.39 9.19
C VAL A 96 -37.37 -15.68 7.87
N SER A 97 -37.87 -14.44 7.95
CA SER A 97 -38.20 -13.63 6.77
C SER A 97 -36.95 -13.03 6.10
N PHE A 98 -35.82 -13.00 6.81
CA PHE A 98 -34.58 -12.40 6.32
C PHE A 98 -33.65 -13.46 5.73
N ALA A 99 -33.24 -13.27 4.47
CA ALA A 99 -32.31 -14.15 3.75
C ALA A 99 -32.76 -15.63 3.70
N SER A 100 -33.86 -15.91 2.99
CA SER A 100 -34.38 -17.28 2.81
C SER A 100 -33.30 -18.26 2.30
N ARG A 101 -33.45 -19.54 2.64
CA ARG A 101 -32.55 -20.61 2.15
C ARG A 101 -32.47 -20.64 0.63
N ALA A 102 -33.61 -20.49 -0.04
CA ALA A 102 -33.68 -20.45 -1.50
C ALA A 102 -32.86 -19.27 -2.06
N GLY A 103 -33.05 -18.05 -1.53
CA GLY A 103 -32.29 -16.87 -1.97
C GLY A 103 -30.79 -16.99 -1.67
N SER A 104 -30.42 -17.59 -0.54
CA SER A 104 -29.01 -17.84 -0.18
C SER A 104 -28.34 -18.83 -1.14
N CYS A 105 -29.06 -19.87 -1.57
CA CYS A 105 -28.56 -20.83 -2.56
C CYS A 105 -28.30 -20.15 -3.92
N TRP A 106 -29.24 -19.33 -4.39
CA TRP A 106 -29.08 -18.57 -5.63
C TRP A 106 -27.89 -17.61 -5.58
N ARG A 107 -27.69 -16.89 -4.47
CA ARG A 107 -26.52 -16.01 -4.29
C ARG A 107 -25.21 -16.79 -4.33
N LEU A 108 -25.16 -17.98 -3.73
CA LEU A 108 -23.97 -18.85 -3.78
C LEU A 108 -23.68 -19.34 -5.19
N ILE A 109 -24.71 -19.77 -5.94
CA ILE A 109 -24.56 -20.17 -7.34
C ILE A 109 -24.02 -19.00 -8.16
N PHE A 110 -24.63 -17.81 -8.01
CA PHE A 110 -24.22 -16.59 -8.70
C PHE A 110 -22.76 -16.22 -8.41
N VAL A 111 -22.37 -16.17 -7.13
CA VAL A 111 -20.98 -15.89 -6.73
C VAL A 111 -20.02 -16.94 -7.27
N SER A 112 -20.42 -18.22 -7.25
CA SER A 112 -19.58 -19.32 -7.76
C SER A 112 -19.42 -19.34 -9.28
N ALA A 113 -20.33 -18.69 -10.01
CA ALA A 113 -20.28 -18.52 -11.46
C ALA A 113 -19.46 -17.28 -11.84
N LEU A 114 -19.67 -16.15 -11.14
CA LEU A 114 -18.98 -14.88 -11.42
C LEU A 114 -17.52 -14.88 -10.96
N MET A 115 -17.24 -15.50 -9.80
CA MET A 115 -15.93 -15.48 -9.15
C MET A 115 -15.44 -16.91 -8.87
N PRO A 116 -15.14 -17.70 -9.92
CA PRO A 116 -14.81 -19.13 -9.78
C PRO A 116 -13.51 -19.37 -8.99
N TRP A 117 -12.59 -18.40 -8.94
CA TRP A 117 -11.34 -18.51 -8.17
C TRP A 117 -11.59 -18.58 -6.65
N MET A 118 -12.70 -18.01 -6.15
CA MET A 118 -13.04 -18.08 -4.73
C MET A 118 -13.38 -19.49 -4.25
N ARG A 119 -13.67 -20.43 -5.17
CA ARG A 119 -13.93 -21.84 -4.83
C ARG A 119 -12.75 -22.48 -4.06
N ARG A 120 -11.52 -22.06 -4.35
CA ARG A 120 -10.29 -22.57 -3.71
C ARG A 120 -10.15 -22.11 -2.26
N TYR A 121 -10.65 -20.92 -1.94
CA TYR A 121 -10.53 -20.30 -0.61
C TYR A 121 -11.78 -20.50 0.26
N ARG A 122 -12.78 -21.23 -0.26
CA ARG A 122 -14.00 -21.52 0.50
C ARG A 122 -13.66 -22.52 1.59
N VAL A 123 -13.74 -22.09 2.85
CA VAL A 123 -13.56 -22.97 4.01
C VAL A 123 -14.71 -23.98 4.04
N MET A 124 -14.43 -25.21 3.60
CA MET A 124 -15.31 -26.36 3.75
C MET A 124 -15.05 -26.99 5.12
N THR A 125 -15.52 -26.35 6.20
CA THR A 125 -15.47 -26.98 7.53
C THR A 125 -16.48 -28.13 7.55
N ARG A 126 -16.03 -29.32 7.16
CA ARG A 126 -16.68 -30.59 7.49
C ARG A 126 -15.63 -31.55 8.03
N ASN A 127 -15.10 -31.26 9.22
CA ASN A 127 -14.50 -32.29 10.05
C ASN A 127 -15.63 -33.07 10.74
N LEU A 128 -16.13 -34.08 10.04
CA LEU A 128 -16.96 -35.14 10.62
C LEU A 128 -16.07 -36.10 11.44
N SER A 129 -15.53 -35.66 12.57
CA SER A 129 -14.83 -36.55 13.51
C SER A 129 -15.63 -36.83 14.79
N VAL A 130 -16.89 -36.43 14.87
CA VAL A 130 -17.81 -36.78 15.99
C VAL A 130 -18.77 -37.89 15.57
N ARG A 131 -18.23 -39.06 15.20
CA ARG A 131 -19.03 -40.26 14.88
C ARG A 131 -18.36 -41.57 15.31
N LYS A 132 -17.65 -41.58 16.44
CA LYS A 132 -17.19 -42.81 17.13
C LYS A 132 -17.03 -42.60 18.64
N LEU A 133 -18.12 -42.30 19.36
CA LEU A 133 -18.20 -42.49 20.83
C LEU A 133 -19.64 -42.82 21.25
N GLN A 134 -20.29 -43.73 20.53
CA GLN A 134 -21.58 -44.33 20.91
C GLN A 134 -21.66 -45.80 20.46
N ASN A 135 -20.57 -46.55 20.61
CA ASN A 135 -20.59 -48.00 20.69
C ASN A 135 -19.85 -48.41 21.96
#